data_AF-A0A970EET5-F1
#
_entry.id   AF-A0A970EET5-F1
#
_cell.length_a   1.000
_cell.length_b   1.000
_cell.length_c   1.000
_cell.angle_alpha   90.00
_cell.angle_beta   90.00
_cell.angle_gamma   90.00
#
_symmetry.space_group_name_H-M   'P 1'
#
loop_
_entity.id
_entity.type
_entity.pdbx_description
1 polymer ?
#
loop_
_entity_poly.entity_id
_entity_poly.type
_entity_poly.pdbx_seq_one_letter_code
_entity_poly.pdbx_strand_id
1 'polypeptide(L)'
;KIMETENADANKVQYMADFSLDFFAATEKNVDFSWIYYAWDGIAAEVKNIPLNYFPLIDYGLDFYTPVIITSQKFIDQNPQAVKDFLEATSRGYNDCIKNPKECAEILLKYAPELDRELVIKSQEYLKNEYISDSAYWGEMKREMWENLGDFLYENGVIPVPLDVDKAFTNEFLPK
;
A
#
# COMPACT_ATOMS: atom_id res chain seq x y z
N LYS A 1 -0.38 20.22 -1.50
CA LYS A 1 -0.62 19.77 -2.90
C LYS A 1 -2.07 19.35 -3.19
N ILE A 2 -2.64 18.27 -2.64
CA ILE A 2 -4.03 17.82 -2.97
C ILE A 2 -5.08 18.93 -2.76
N MET A 3 -5.06 19.60 -1.61
CA MET A 3 -6.00 20.70 -1.36
C MET A 3 -5.67 21.95 -2.20
N GLU A 4 -4.39 22.20 -2.46
CA GLU A 4 -3.96 23.36 -3.26
C GLU A 4 -4.37 23.24 -4.73
N THR A 5 -4.35 22.02 -5.31
CA THR A 5 -4.83 21.77 -6.68
C THR A 5 -6.32 22.10 -6.83
N GLU A 6 -7.08 22.00 -5.73
CA GLU A 6 -8.50 22.36 -5.66
C GLU A 6 -8.75 23.76 -5.06
N ASN A 7 -7.70 24.59 -4.91
CA ASN A 7 -7.77 25.92 -4.30
C ASN A 7 -8.39 25.92 -2.88
N ALA A 8 -8.15 24.85 -2.11
CA ALA A 8 -8.59 24.65 -0.75
C ALA A 8 -7.44 24.84 0.27
N ASP A 9 -7.79 25.28 1.48
CA ASP A 9 -6.83 25.63 2.55
C ASP A 9 -6.67 24.48 3.55
N ALA A 10 -5.51 23.82 3.51
CA ALA A 10 -5.21 22.69 4.38
C ALA A 10 -5.15 23.06 5.88
N ASN A 11 -4.92 24.32 6.24
CA ASN A 11 -4.88 24.74 7.64
C ASN A 11 -6.26 24.72 8.31
N LYS A 12 -7.33 24.57 7.52
CA LYS A 12 -8.70 24.40 8.02
C LYS A 12 -9.05 22.95 8.32
N VAL A 13 -8.18 22.00 7.99
CA VAL A 13 -8.39 20.59 8.30
C VAL A 13 -7.91 20.31 9.71
N GLN A 14 -8.79 19.76 10.53
CA GLN A 14 -8.42 19.25 11.85
C GLN A 14 -7.95 17.80 11.72
N TYR A 15 -6.65 17.59 11.93
CA TYR A 15 -6.07 16.25 11.91
C TYR A 15 -6.34 15.54 13.24
N MET A 16 -6.95 14.35 13.18
CA MET A 16 -7.08 13.45 14.31
C MET A 16 -6.20 12.23 14.10
N ALA A 17 -5.29 11.98 15.03
CA ALA A 17 -4.44 10.78 15.01
C ALA A 17 -5.07 9.72 15.92
N ASP A 18 -6.11 9.05 15.42
CA ASP A 18 -6.64 7.85 16.07
C ASP A 18 -6.66 6.67 15.09
N PHE A 19 -5.55 5.95 15.05
CA PHE A 19 -5.35 4.75 14.24
C PHE A 19 -5.96 3.49 14.87
N SER A 20 -6.64 3.60 16.01
CA SER A 20 -7.19 2.44 16.72
C SER A 20 -8.59 2.04 16.25
N LEU A 21 -9.25 2.91 15.47
CA LEU A 21 -10.63 2.72 15.03
C LEU A 21 -10.70 2.17 13.61
N ASP A 22 -11.58 1.18 13.41
CA ASP A 22 -12.05 0.76 12.10
C ASP A 22 -12.61 1.94 11.30
N PHE A 23 -12.42 1.95 9.97
CA PHE A 23 -12.84 3.03 9.08
C PHE A 23 -14.31 3.42 9.27
N PHE A 24 -15.21 2.43 9.34
CA PHE A 24 -16.65 2.70 9.48
C PHE A 24 -16.97 3.27 10.86
N ALA A 25 -16.35 2.75 11.92
CA ALA A 25 -16.54 3.28 13.27
C ALA A 25 -16.01 4.71 13.41
N ALA A 26 -14.88 5.02 12.77
CA ALA A 26 -14.30 6.36 12.78
C ALA A 26 -15.19 7.37 12.04
N THR A 27 -15.70 7.00 10.86
CA THR A 27 -16.50 7.90 10.01
C THR A 27 -17.93 8.13 10.49
N GLU A 28 -18.49 7.26 11.33
CA GLU A 28 -19.85 7.47 11.85
C GLU A 28 -19.94 8.63 12.85
N LYS A 29 -18.87 8.92 13.61
CA LYS A 29 -18.95 9.85 14.76
C LYS A 29 -17.74 10.71 15.00
N ASN A 30 -16.58 10.38 14.42
CA ASN A 30 -15.31 10.98 14.84
C ASN A 30 -14.68 11.81 13.73
N VAL A 31 -14.61 11.30 12.50
CA VAL A 31 -13.96 11.96 11.35
C VAL A 31 -14.89 12.08 10.16
N ASP A 32 -14.69 13.10 9.33
CA ASP A 32 -15.43 13.26 8.07
C ASP A 32 -14.89 12.38 6.94
N PHE A 33 -13.59 12.07 6.96
CA PHE A 33 -12.90 11.21 5.99
C PHE A 33 -11.64 10.59 6.62
N SER A 34 -11.13 9.52 6.00
CA SER A 34 -9.88 8.86 6.39
C SER A 34 -9.12 8.36 5.17
N TRP A 35 -7.83 8.10 5.34
CA TRP A 35 -7.01 7.44 4.34
C TRP A 35 -7.17 5.92 4.45
N ILE A 36 -7.58 5.28 3.36
CA ILE A 36 -7.85 3.85 3.27
C ILE A 36 -6.98 3.17 2.20
N TYR A 37 -6.91 1.84 2.25
CA TYR A 37 -6.64 1.03 1.06
C TYR A 37 -7.96 0.64 0.41
N TYR A 38 -8.13 0.93 -0.89
CA TYR A 38 -9.38 0.62 -1.58
C TYR A 38 -9.73 -0.87 -1.53
N ALA A 39 -8.73 -1.74 -1.72
CA ALA A 39 -8.87 -3.19 -1.64
C ALA A 39 -9.35 -3.69 -0.27
N TRP A 40 -9.34 -2.86 0.78
CA TRP A 40 -9.82 -3.18 2.11
C TRP A 40 -11.13 -2.44 2.42
N ASP A 41 -11.06 -1.16 2.81
CA ASP A 41 -12.24 -0.42 3.26
C ASP A 41 -13.18 -0.07 2.11
N GLY A 42 -12.66 0.16 0.90
CA GLY A 42 -13.45 0.41 -0.31
C GLY A 42 -14.31 -0.82 -0.67
N ILE A 43 -13.67 -1.99 -0.75
CA ILE A 43 -14.38 -3.27 -0.98
C ILE A 43 -15.32 -3.60 0.19
N ALA A 44 -14.94 -3.31 1.43
CA ALA A 44 -15.82 -3.50 2.59
C ALA A 44 -17.08 -2.62 2.49
N ALA A 45 -16.94 -1.40 1.98
CA ALA A 45 -18.08 -0.50 1.76
C ALA A 45 -19.00 -1.06 0.66
N GLU A 46 -18.44 -1.59 -0.43
CA GLU A 46 -19.21 -2.27 -1.47
C GLU A 46 -19.98 -3.49 -0.93
N VAL A 47 -19.33 -4.35 -0.13
CA VAL A 47 -19.97 -5.50 0.53
C VAL A 47 -21.12 -5.06 1.43
N LYS A 48 -20.92 -3.99 2.20
CA LYS A 48 -21.93 -3.44 3.12
C LYS A 48 -22.98 -2.56 2.41
N ASN A 49 -22.87 -2.33 1.10
CA ASN A 49 -23.68 -1.38 0.32
C ASN A 49 -23.67 0.05 0.91
N ILE A 50 -22.51 0.48 1.41
CA ILE A 50 -22.29 1.83 1.93
C ILE A 50 -21.69 2.67 0.79
N PRO A 51 -22.38 3.75 0.34
CA PRO A 51 -21.82 4.65 -0.66
C PRO A 51 -20.56 5.33 -0.13
N LEU A 52 -19.51 5.36 -0.96
CA LEU A 52 -18.22 5.94 -0.60
C LEU A 52 -17.76 6.89 -1.72
N ASN A 53 -17.33 8.09 -1.33
CA ASN A 53 -16.55 8.96 -2.19
C ASN A 53 -15.08 8.60 -2.01
N TYR A 54 -14.40 8.25 -3.10
CA TYR A 54 -12.99 7.89 -3.10
C TYR A 54 -12.19 8.88 -3.94
N PHE A 55 -11.06 9.32 -3.41
CA PHE A 55 -10.13 10.22 -4.07
C PHE A 55 -8.78 9.50 -4.22
N PRO A 56 -8.53 8.82 -5.35
CA PRO A 56 -7.26 8.15 -5.60
C PRO A 56 -6.10 9.14 -5.54
N LEU A 57 -5.07 8.86 -4.76
CA LEU A 57 -3.92 9.77 -4.63
C LEU A 57 -3.15 9.96 -5.95
N ILE A 58 -3.16 8.94 -6.80
CA ILE A 58 -2.57 8.99 -8.14
C ILE A 58 -3.16 10.12 -9.01
N ASP A 59 -4.46 10.42 -8.85
CA ASP A 59 -5.12 11.51 -9.58
C ASP A 59 -4.59 12.89 -9.17
N TYR A 60 -3.92 12.98 -8.02
CA TYR A 60 -3.29 14.18 -7.48
C TYR A 60 -1.76 14.16 -7.61
N GLY A 61 -1.22 13.27 -8.44
CA GLY A 61 0.22 13.15 -8.70
C GLY A 61 1.00 12.51 -7.56
N LEU A 62 0.31 11.76 -6.70
CA LEU A 62 0.92 10.98 -5.62
C LEU A 62 0.82 9.49 -5.95
N ASP A 63 1.72 9.06 -6.81
CA ASP A 63 1.92 7.66 -7.18
C ASP A 63 3.22 7.16 -6.56
N PHE A 64 3.11 6.28 -5.56
CA PHE A 64 4.24 5.74 -4.83
C PHE A 64 3.92 4.34 -4.29
N TYR A 65 4.97 3.56 -4.00
CA TYR A 65 4.81 2.20 -3.52
C TYR A 65 4.28 2.16 -2.08
N THR A 66 3.10 1.57 -1.89
CA THR A 66 2.56 1.27 -0.57
C THR A 66 1.61 0.06 -0.61
N PRO A 67 1.75 -0.92 0.31
CA PRO A 67 2.83 -1.06 1.27
C PRO A 67 4.15 -1.53 0.60
N VAL A 68 5.25 -1.51 1.35
CA VAL A 68 6.56 -2.03 0.94
C VAL A 68 7.14 -2.99 1.98
N ILE A 69 8.00 -3.91 1.56
CA ILE A 69 8.79 -4.78 2.44
C ILE A 69 10.12 -4.09 2.73
N ILE A 70 10.48 -3.99 4.01
CA ILE A 70 11.73 -3.36 4.44
C ILE A 70 12.57 -4.31 5.30
N THR A 71 13.89 -4.13 5.24
CA THR A 71 14.84 -4.73 6.18
C THR A 71 15.99 -3.75 6.42
N SER A 72 16.86 -4.04 7.38
CA SER A 72 18.00 -3.18 7.68
C SER A 72 19.21 -3.51 6.79
N GLN A 73 20.02 -2.49 6.46
CA GLN A 73 21.30 -2.70 5.75
C GLN A 73 22.20 -3.71 6.48
N LYS A 74 22.26 -3.63 7.82
CA LYS A 74 23.00 -4.58 8.65
C LYS A 74 22.55 -6.03 8.41
N PHE A 75 21.25 -6.28 8.29
CA PHE A 75 20.74 -7.63 8.03
C PHE A 75 21.09 -8.10 6.62
N ILE A 76 21.00 -7.19 5.63
CA ILE A 76 21.43 -7.47 4.25
C ILE A 76 22.91 -7.86 4.20
N ASP A 77 23.78 -7.07 4.84
CA ASP A 77 25.23 -7.31 4.83
C ASP A 77 25.59 -8.63 5.52
N GLN A 78 24.88 -8.97 6.59
CA GLN A 78 25.17 -10.16 7.40
C GLN A 78 24.51 -11.43 6.85
N ASN A 79 23.35 -11.32 6.22
CA ASN A 79 22.52 -12.46 5.81
C ASN A 79 21.94 -12.30 4.39
N PRO A 80 22.75 -11.99 3.36
CA PRO A 80 22.24 -11.69 2.03
C PRO A 80 21.46 -12.85 1.41
N GLN A 81 21.87 -14.10 1.68
CA GLN A 81 21.15 -15.28 1.19
C GLN A 81 19.76 -15.41 1.81
N ALA A 82 19.62 -15.13 3.11
CA ALA A 82 18.32 -15.18 3.77
C ALA A 82 17.34 -14.14 3.19
N VAL A 83 17.85 -12.96 2.79
CA VAL A 83 17.04 -11.94 2.10
C VAL A 83 16.56 -12.44 0.75
N LYS A 84 17.44 -13.08 -0.05
CA LYS A 84 17.07 -13.67 -1.34
C LYS A 84 16.04 -14.78 -1.18
N ASP A 85 16.28 -15.73 -0.28
CA ASP A 85 15.40 -16.87 -0.04
C ASP A 85 14.01 -16.40 0.43
N PHE A 86 13.97 -15.38 1.28
CA PHE A 86 12.72 -14.79 1.76
C PHE A 86 11.92 -14.13 0.62
N LEU A 87 12.57 -13.32 -0.21
CA LEU A 87 11.91 -12.65 -1.33
C LEU A 87 11.51 -13.64 -2.44
N GLU A 88 12.28 -14.69 -2.68
CA GLU A 88 11.90 -15.77 -3.59
C GLU A 88 10.64 -16.49 -3.11
N ALA A 89 10.60 -16.91 -1.83
CA ALA A 89 9.43 -17.56 -1.26
C ALA A 89 8.19 -16.63 -1.25
N THR A 90 8.41 -15.35 -0.95
CA THR A 90 7.34 -14.34 -0.91
C THR A 90 6.80 -14.06 -2.32
N SER A 91 7.68 -13.90 -3.32
CA SER A 91 7.30 -13.74 -4.73
C SER A 91 6.47 -14.92 -5.21
N ARG A 92 6.84 -16.16 -4.86
CA ARG A 92 6.03 -17.34 -5.16
C ARG A 92 4.65 -17.26 -4.54
N GLY A 93 4.55 -16.87 -3.26
CA GLY A 93 3.27 -16.70 -2.57
C GLY A 93 2.34 -15.69 -3.25
N TYR A 94 2.84 -14.51 -3.60
CA TYR A 94 2.03 -13.51 -4.33
C TYR A 94 1.66 -13.98 -5.74
N ASN A 95 2.56 -14.64 -6.47
CA ASN A 95 2.23 -15.23 -7.77
C ASN A 95 1.16 -16.32 -7.67
N ASP A 96 1.15 -17.11 -6.60
CA ASP A 96 0.09 -18.09 -6.35
C ASP A 96 -1.24 -17.41 -6.01
N CYS A 97 -1.21 -16.32 -5.24
CA CYS A 97 -2.39 -15.49 -4.98
C CYS A 97 -2.95 -14.81 -6.24
N ILE A 98 -2.10 -14.37 -7.17
CA ILE A 98 -2.53 -13.81 -8.45
C ILE A 98 -3.25 -14.88 -9.29
N LYS A 99 -2.72 -16.11 -9.34
CA LYS A 99 -3.30 -17.21 -10.10
C LYS A 99 -4.57 -17.75 -9.46
N ASN A 100 -4.61 -17.84 -8.14
CA ASN A 100 -5.68 -18.47 -7.36
C ASN A 100 -6.14 -17.55 -6.22
N PRO A 101 -6.74 -16.38 -6.52
CA PRO A 101 -7.09 -15.36 -5.52
C PRO A 101 -8.04 -15.90 -4.45
N LYS A 102 -9.03 -16.71 -4.85
CA LYS A 102 -9.96 -17.34 -3.91
C LYS A 102 -9.25 -18.29 -2.94
N GLU A 103 -8.34 -19.13 -3.43
CA GLU A 103 -7.60 -20.06 -2.55
C GLU A 103 -6.70 -19.30 -1.58
N CYS A 104 -6.04 -18.25 -2.06
CA CYS A 104 -5.25 -17.35 -1.22
C CYS A 104 -6.10 -16.67 -0.13
N ALA A 105 -7.30 -16.20 -0.47
CA ALA A 105 -8.27 -15.69 0.50
C ALA A 105 -8.66 -16.72 1.57
N GLU A 106 -8.94 -17.97 1.17
CA GLU A 106 -9.24 -19.05 2.13
C GLU A 106 -8.05 -19.39 3.02
N ILE A 107 -6.82 -19.29 2.52
CA ILE A 107 -5.61 -19.47 3.33
C ILE A 107 -5.52 -18.36 4.38
N LEU A 108 -5.70 -17.09 3.99
CA LEU A 108 -5.71 -15.97 4.92
C LEU A 108 -6.76 -16.18 6.03
N LEU A 109 -7.99 -16.56 5.67
CA LEU A 109 -9.08 -16.81 6.62
C LEU A 109 -8.82 -17.98 7.58
N LYS A 110 -7.92 -18.91 7.27
CA LYS A 110 -7.50 -19.94 8.23
C LYS A 110 -6.64 -19.37 9.35
N TYR A 111 -5.84 -18.34 9.06
CA TYR A 111 -4.93 -17.72 10.02
C TYR A 111 -5.51 -16.47 10.69
N ALA A 112 -6.47 -15.82 10.05
CA ALA A 112 -7.23 -14.68 10.55
C ALA A 112 -8.75 -14.92 10.40
N PRO A 113 -9.33 -15.87 11.17
CA PRO A 113 -10.72 -16.30 11.04
C PRO A 113 -11.75 -15.24 11.46
N GLU A 114 -11.31 -14.18 12.14
CA GLU A 114 -12.13 -13.04 12.53
C GLU A 114 -12.48 -12.11 11.36
N LEU A 115 -11.79 -12.23 10.22
CA LEU A 115 -12.04 -11.41 9.05
C LEU A 115 -13.36 -11.80 8.37
N ASP A 116 -14.03 -10.80 7.79
CA ASP A 116 -15.21 -11.06 6.96
C ASP A 116 -14.80 -11.80 5.68
N ARG A 117 -15.39 -12.99 5.49
CA ARG A 117 -15.03 -13.86 4.37
C ARG A 117 -15.39 -13.28 3.00
N GLU A 118 -16.51 -12.56 2.89
CA GLU A 118 -16.90 -11.98 1.61
C GLU A 118 -15.96 -10.85 1.20
N LEU A 119 -15.61 -9.98 2.16
CA LEU A 119 -14.58 -8.95 2.00
C LEU A 119 -13.26 -9.56 1.53
N VAL A 120 -12.72 -10.54 2.24
CA VAL A 120 -11.39 -11.10 1.92
C VAL A 120 -11.38 -11.74 0.53
N ILE A 121 -12.45 -12.43 0.13
CA ILE A 121 -12.55 -13.01 -1.22
C ILE A 121 -12.60 -11.93 -2.30
N LYS A 122 -13.44 -10.90 -2.14
CA LYS A 122 -13.54 -9.80 -3.11
C LYS A 122 -12.25 -8.97 -3.17
N SER A 123 -11.62 -8.75 -2.02
CA SER A 123 -10.33 -8.06 -1.90
C SER A 123 -9.24 -8.78 -2.69
N GLN A 124 -9.10 -10.10 -2.54
CA GLN A 124 -8.11 -10.85 -3.34
C GLN A 124 -8.45 -10.90 -4.83
N GLU A 125 -9.73 -10.93 -5.18
CA GLU A 125 -10.14 -10.85 -6.58
C GLU A 125 -9.78 -9.51 -7.23
N TYR A 126 -9.82 -8.42 -6.46
CA TYR A 126 -9.32 -7.11 -6.87
C TYR A 126 -7.78 -7.09 -6.95
N LEU A 127 -7.10 -7.48 -5.86
CA LEU A 127 -5.65 -7.36 -5.73
C LEU A 127 -4.85 -8.21 -6.71
N LYS A 128 -5.43 -9.29 -7.26
CA LYS A 128 -4.75 -10.13 -8.27
C LYS A 128 -4.25 -9.31 -9.48
N ASN A 129 -4.92 -8.20 -9.81
CA ASN A 129 -4.52 -7.31 -10.90
C ASN A 129 -3.52 -6.23 -10.46
N GLU A 130 -3.45 -5.94 -9.16
CA GLU A 130 -2.65 -4.84 -8.59
C GLU A 130 -1.27 -5.30 -8.07
N TYR A 131 -1.11 -6.57 -7.71
CA TYR A 131 0.15 -7.07 -7.13
C TYR A 131 1.38 -6.93 -8.03
N ILE A 132 1.21 -6.98 -9.35
CA ILE A 132 2.26 -6.72 -10.35
C ILE A 132 1.94 -5.44 -11.13
N SER A 133 0.65 -5.22 -11.42
CA SER A 133 0.18 -4.07 -12.19
C SER A 133 0.95 -3.92 -13.52
N ASP A 134 1.66 -2.81 -13.71
CA ASP A 134 2.39 -2.46 -14.91
C ASP A 134 3.87 -2.89 -14.91
N SER A 135 4.32 -3.61 -13.88
CA SER A 135 5.72 -4.04 -13.72
C SER A 135 5.98 -5.38 -14.41
N ALA A 136 7.26 -5.72 -14.64
CA ALA A 136 7.60 -6.95 -15.35
C ALA A 136 7.44 -8.20 -14.47
N TYR A 137 7.66 -8.05 -13.17
CA TYR A 137 7.55 -9.12 -12.17
C TYR A 137 7.18 -8.54 -10.80
N TRP A 138 6.66 -9.40 -9.92
CA TRP A 138 6.27 -8.99 -8.57
C TRP A 138 7.45 -8.39 -7.79
N GLY A 139 7.18 -7.30 -7.07
CA GLY A 139 8.11 -6.64 -6.17
C GLY A 139 9.13 -5.71 -6.85
N GLU A 140 9.17 -5.67 -8.19
CA GLU A 140 10.01 -4.72 -8.92
C GLU A 140 9.65 -3.28 -8.55
N MET A 141 10.64 -2.51 -8.10
CA MET A 141 10.49 -1.08 -7.89
C MET A 141 11.27 -0.28 -8.93
N LYS A 142 10.66 0.79 -9.44
CA LYS A 142 11.25 1.70 -10.42
C LYS A 142 11.87 2.89 -9.70
N ARG A 143 13.08 3.28 -10.14
CA ARG A 143 13.83 4.40 -9.57
C ARG A 143 13.06 5.73 -9.65
N GLU A 144 12.42 5.98 -10.78
CA GLU A 144 11.61 7.17 -11.04
C GLU A 144 10.51 7.39 -9.99
N MET A 145 9.87 6.31 -9.52
CA MET A 145 8.82 6.41 -8.49
C MET A 145 9.37 6.91 -7.15
N TRP A 146 10.57 6.46 -6.78
CA TRP A 146 11.24 6.91 -5.56
C TRP A 146 11.80 8.34 -5.69
N GLU A 147 12.23 8.74 -6.89
CA GLU A 147 12.61 10.13 -7.18
C GLU A 147 11.41 11.06 -7.04
N ASN A 148 10.29 10.73 -7.70
CA ASN A 148 9.06 11.52 -7.64
C ASN A 148 8.56 11.69 -6.19
N LEU A 149 8.60 10.61 -5.39
CA LEU A 149 8.26 10.67 -3.97
C LEU A 149 9.27 11.53 -3.19
N GLY A 150 10.57 11.34 -3.41
CA GLY A 150 11.62 12.09 -2.73
C GLY A 150 11.54 13.59 -2.99
N ASP A 151 11.33 13.98 -4.25
CA ASP A 151 11.13 15.36 -4.67
C ASP A 151 9.87 15.95 -4.06
N PHE A 152 8.75 15.21 -4.11
CA PHE A 152 7.52 15.65 -3.46
C PHE A 152 7.73 15.92 -1.96
N LEU A 153 8.37 15.00 -1.24
CA LEU A 153 8.60 15.15 0.20
C LEU A 153 9.54 16.33 0.50
N TYR A 154 10.58 16.54 -0.32
CA TYR A 154 11.54 17.63 -0.13
C TYR A 154 10.93 19.00 -0.45
N GLU A 155 10.27 19.13 -1.61
CA GLU A 155 9.61 20.37 -2.05
C GLU A 155 8.53 20.84 -1.06
N ASN A 156 7.84 19.89 -0.41
CA ASN A 156 6.81 20.18 0.59
C ASN A 156 7.36 20.28 2.03
N GLY A 157 8.69 20.25 2.20
CA GLY A 157 9.35 20.42 3.50
C GLY A 157 9.12 19.28 4.51
N VAL A 158 8.67 18.11 4.04
CA VAL A 158 8.48 16.91 4.86
C VAL A 158 9.83 16.31 5.26
N ILE A 159 10.80 16.33 4.35
CA ILE A 159 12.19 15.95 4.62
C ILE A 159 13.12 17.16 4.47
N PRO A 160 14.15 17.28 5.32
CA PRO A 160 15.02 18.47 5.34
C PRO A 160 16.08 18.47 4.24
N VAL A 161 16.31 17.32 3.60
CA VAL A 161 17.31 17.12 2.52
C VAL A 161 16.71 16.20 1.44
N PRO A 162 17.15 16.30 0.18
CA PRO A 162 16.70 15.40 -0.88
C PRO A 162 16.94 13.92 -0.54
N LEU A 163 16.02 13.06 -0.97
CA LEU A 163 16.13 11.61 -0.78
C LEU A 163 17.28 11.05 -1.62
N ASP A 164 18.15 10.27 -0.98
CA ASP A 164 19.15 9.45 -1.68
C ASP A 164 18.48 8.16 -2.16
N VAL A 165 17.95 8.19 -3.39
CA VAL A 165 17.14 7.11 -3.96
C VAL A 165 17.90 5.79 -4.04
N ASP A 166 19.20 5.83 -4.32
CA ASP A 166 20.03 4.63 -4.44
C ASP A 166 20.24 3.93 -3.08
N LYS A 167 19.92 4.63 -1.98
CA LYS A 167 19.86 4.07 -0.61
C LYS A 167 18.45 3.75 -0.14
N ALA A 168 17.42 4.19 -0.87
CA ALA A 168 16.02 4.03 -0.47
C ALA A 168 15.49 2.62 -0.77
N PHE A 169 15.95 2.01 -1.87
CA PHE A 169 15.51 0.67 -2.28
C PHE A 169 16.56 -0.08 -3.11
N THR A 170 16.38 -1.39 -3.27
CA THR A 170 17.15 -2.22 -4.21
C THR A 170 16.30 -3.39 -4.70
N ASN A 171 16.49 -3.75 -5.98
CA ASN A 171 15.88 -4.94 -6.60
C ASN A 171 16.84 -6.15 -6.62
N GLU A 172 18.08 -6.02 -6.10
CA GLU A 172 19.13 -7.05 -6.22
C GLU A 172 18.74 -8.43 -5.65
N PHE A 173 17.84 -8.42 -4.66
CA PHE A 173 17.44 -9.62 -3.92
C PHE A 173 16.15 -10.25 -4.44
N LEU A 174 15.50 -9.66 -5.45
CA LEU A 174 14.33 -10.25 -6.09
C LEU A 174 14.75 -11.49 -6.92
N PRO A 175 13.88 -12.50 -7.02
CA PRO A 175 14.13 -13.64 -7.89
C PRO A 175 14.22 -13.19 -9.36
N LYS A 176 15.09 -13.86 -10.12
CA LYS A 176 15.25 -13.64 -11.56
C LYS A 176 14.33 -14.51 -12.39
#